data_AF-A0A7J6T0Q0-F1
#
_entry.id   AF-A0A7J6T0Q0-F1
#
_cell.length_a   1.000
_cell.length_b   1.000
_cell.length_c   1.000
_cell.angle_alpha   90.00
_cell.angle_beta   90.00
_cell.angle_gamma   90.00
#
_symmetry.space_group_name_H-M   'P 1'
#
loop_
_entity.id
_entity.type
_entity.pdbx_description
1 polymer ?
#
loop_
_entity_poly.entity_id
_entity_poly.type
_entity_poly.pdbx_seq_one_letter_code
_entity_poly.pdbx_strand_id
1 'polypeptide(L)'
;GTVSGGTGVNDSIVNQLLAKIDGVDSLDNILLIGMTNRLDMIDEALLRPGRLEVHVEIGLPDEEGRNEIFNIHTKQMREHGYLGSDVSIPHLANVTQNYSGAEIAGVVRSAASQ
;
A
#
# COMPACT_ATOMS: atom_id res chain seq x y z
N GLY A 1 -17.49 25.77 -30.69
CA GLY A 1 -17.90 24.86 -29.61
C GLY A 1 -16.66 24.36 -28.89
N THR A 2 -16.84 23.82 -27.68
CA THR A 2 -15.90 22.99 -26.86
C THR A 2 -14.69 23.74 -26.25
N VAL A 3 -14.31 23.67 -24.96
CA VAL A 3 -14.74 23.02 -23.70
C VAL A 3 -14.03 23.81 -22.56
N SER A 4 -14.59 23.96 -21.36
CA SER A 4 -13.84 23.81 -20.07
C SER A 4 -14.76 24.14 -18.89
N GLY A 5 -15.23 23.12 -18.17
CA GLY A 5 -16.20 23.30 -17.08
C GLY A 5 -16.07 22.26 -15.97
N GLY A 6 -14.87 21.75 -15.71
CA GLY A 6 -14.66 20.64 -14.78
C GLY A 6 -13.57 20.82 -13.70
N THR A 7 -12.76 21.88 -13.74
CA THR A 7 -11.56 21.99 -12.89
C THR A 7 -11.80 22.68 -11.54
N GLY A 8 -12.78 23.56 -11.41
CA GLY A 8 -12.96 24.36 -10.18
C GLY A 8 -13.40 23.56 -8.94
N VAL A 9 -14.07 22.41 -9.12
CA VAL A 9 -14.58 21.61 -7.99
C VAL A 9 -13.45 20.83 -7.30
N ASN A 10 -12.55 20.22 -8.08
CA ASN A 10 -11.44 19.44 -7.53
C ASN A 10 -10.47 20.31 -6.73
N ASP A 11 -10.11 21.49 -7.27
CA ASP A 11 -9.23 22.44 -6.57
C ASP A 11 -9.88 22.94 -5.26
N SER A 12 -11.20 23.12 -5.24
CA SER A 12 -11.91 23.54 -4.04
C SER A 12 -11.94 22.47 -2.94
N ILE A 13 -11.97 21.18 -3.30
CA ILE A 13 -11.95 20.07 -2.33
C ILE A 13 -10.55 19.94 -1.71
N VAL A 14 -9.49 20.07 -2.51
CA VAL A 14 -8.10 20.04 -2.03
C VAL A 14 -7.84 21.17 -1.04
N ASN A 15 -8.27 22.39 -1.37
CA ASN A 15 -8.12 23.54 -0.47
C ASN A 15 -8.92 23.40 0.83
N GLN A 16 -10.09 22.75 0.80
CA GLN A 16 -10.85 22.46 2.03
C GLN A 16 -10.14 21.43 2.91
N LEU A 17 -9.54 20.39 2.32
CA LEU A 17 -8.74 19.42 3.06
C LEU A 17 -7.53 20.10 3.72
N LEU A 18 -6.82 20.94 2.96
CA LEU A 18 -5.70 21.74 3.47
C LEU A 18 -6.09 22.64 4.64
N ALA A 19 -7.20 23.37 4.51
CA ALA A 19 -7.69 24.25 5.57
C ALA A 19 -8.10 23.48 6.85
N LYS A 20 -8.45 22.20 6.74
CA LYS A 20 -8.73 21.33 7.90
C LYS A 20 -7.44 20.78 8.54
N ILE A 21 -6.42 20.50 7.74
CA ILE A 21 -5.10 20.07 8.22
C ILE A 21 -4.39 21.24 8.92
N ASP A 22 -4.45 22.44 8.35
CA ASP A 22 -3.82 23.66 8.87
C ASP A 22 -4.67 24.43 9.90
N GLY A 23 -5.82 23.87 10.30
CA GLY A 23 -6.91 24.59 10.99
C GLY A 23 -6.50 25.39 12.24
N VAL A 24 -7.30 26.42 12.52
CA VAL A 24 -7.12 27.40 13.63
C VAL A 24 -7.14 26.76 15.02
N ASP A 25 -7.86 25.64 15.17
CA ASP A 25 -7.76 24.74 16.32
C ASP A 25 -6.89 23.56 15.89
N SER A 26 -5.70 23.43 16.47
CA SER A 26 -4.84 22.29 16.19
C SER A 26 -5.62 21.01 16.45
N LEU A 27 -5.70 20.13 15.45
CA LEU A 27 -6.18 18.77 15.62
C LEU A 27 -5.13 18.00 16.43
N ASP A 28 -5.07 18.28 17.73
CA ASP A 28 -4.15 17.61 18.63
C ASP A 28 -4.49 16.11 18.62
N ASN A 29 -3.51 15.28 18.25
CA ASN A 29 -3.56 13.81 18.19
C ASN A 29 -4.20 13.15 16.95
N ILE A 30 -4.24 13.79 15.79
CA ILE A 30 -4.61 13.10 14.53
C ILE A 30 -3.36 12.78 13.69
N LEU A 31 -3.23 11.50 13.29
CA LEU A 31 -2.27 11.05 12.29
C LEU A 31 -2.99 10.80 10.96
N LEU A 32 -2.61 11.53 9.91
CA LEU A 32 -3.10 11.31 8.56
C LEU A 32 -2.11 10.46 7.76
N ILE A 33 -2.57 9.34 7.19
CA ILE A 33 -1.77 8.49 6.29
C ILE A 33 -2.44 8.49 4.92
N GLY A 34 -1.70 8.95 3.90
CA GLY A 34 -2.09 8.88 2.50
C GLY A 34 -1.38 7.74 1.77
N MET A 35 -2.07 7.08 0.84
CA MET A 35 -1.49 6.08 -0.05
C MET A 35 -1.79 6.46 -1.50
N THR A 36 -0.78 6.46 -2.36
CA THR A 36 -0.93 6.78 -3.79
C THR A 36 0.02 5.93 -4.63
N ASN A 37 -0.41 5.54 -5.82
CA ASN A 37 0.46 4.93 -6.84
C ASN A 37 1.11 6.00 -7.75
N ARG A 38 0.75 7.27 -7.57
CA ARG A 38 1.16 8.41 -8.42
C ARG A 38 1.45 9.63 -7.56
N LEU A 39 2.64 9.66 -6.94
CA LEU A 39 3.09 10.81 -6.15
C LEU A 39 3.23 12.08 -7.02
N ASP A 40 3.59 11.90 -8.30
CA ASP A 40 3.71 12.95 -9.32
C ASP A 40 2.43 13.75 -9.56
N MET A 41 1.28 13.17 -9.24
CA MET A 41 -0.04 13.80 -9.44
C MET A 41 -0.57 14.52 -8.20
N ILE A 42 0.13 14.42 -7.07
CA ILE A 42 -0.28 15.08 -5.83
C ILE A 42 0.19 16.54 -5.87
N ASP A 43 -0.68 17.44 -5.44
CA ASP A 43 -0.38 18.86 -5.33
C ASP A 43 0.80 19.08 -4.36
N GLU A 44 1.85 19.78 -4.82
CA GLU A 44 3.03 20.12 -4.02
C GLU A 44 2.67 20.85 -2.72
N ALA A 45 1.56 21.57 -2.66
CA ALA A 45 1.09 22.21 -1.44
C ALA A 45 0.82 21.19 -0.33
N LEU A 46 0.28 20.01 -0.65
CA LEU A 46 0.02 18.95 0.34
C LEU A 46 1.31 18.31 0.88
N LEU A 47 2.39 18.31 0.08
CA LEU A 47 3.67 17.66 0.38
C LEU A 47 4.62 18.52 1.22
N ARG A 48 4.20 19.73 1.60
CA ARG A 48 5.03 20.66 2.39
C ARG A 48 5.11 20.22 3.86
N PRO A 49 6.21 20.58 4.57
CA PRO A 49 6.34 20.33 6.00
C PRO A 49 5.13 20.80 6.81
N GLY A 50 4.74 20.03 7.82
CA GLY A 50 3.53 20.27 8.62
C GLY A 50 2.22 19.71 8.03
N ARG A 51 2.23 19.16 6.81
CA ARG A 51 1.08 18.48 6.18
C ARG A 51 1.40 17.00 5.93
N LEU A 52 1.49 16.56 4.68
CA LEU A 52 2.03 15.25 4.32
C LEU A 52 3.55 15.37 4.20
N GLU A 53 4.22 15.48 5.35
CA GLU A 53 5.66 15.73 5.39
C GLU A 53 6.49 14.46 5.13
N VAL A 54 6.05 13.34 5.69
CA VAL A 54 6.78 12.07 5.61
C VAL A 54 6.33 11.28 4.38
N HIS A 55 7.26 11.02 3.48
CA HIS A 55 7.05 10.19 2.30
C HIS A 55 7.85 8.90 2.42
N VAL A 56 7.15 7.76 2.33
CA VAL A 56 7.75 6.43 2.34
C VAL A 56 7.40 5.73 1.04
N GLU A 57 8.42 5.41 0.26
CA GLU A 57 8.26 4.60 -0.94
C GLU A 57 8.21 3.11 -0.55
N ILE A 58 7.16 2.42 -0.99
CA ILE A 58 6.99 0.99 -0.76
C ILE A 58 7.28 0.28 -2.08
N GLY A 59 8.48 -0.31 -2.17
CA GLY A 59 8.88 -1.12 -3.31
C GLY A 59 8.34 -2.55 -3.26
N LEU A 60 8.71 -3.34 -4.27
CA LEU A 60 8.51 -4.79 -4.24
C LEU A 60 9.36 -5.43 -3.14
N PRO A 61 8.86 -6.48 -2.47
CA PRO A 61 9.63 -7.18 -1.44
C PRO A 61 10.85 -7.87 -2.06
N ASP A 62 11.96 -7.85 -1.31
CA ASP A 62 13.14 -8.66 -1.60
C ASP A 62 12.89 -10.14 -1.27
N GLU A 63 13.89 -10.99 -1.47
CA GLU A 63 13.73 -12.44 -1.24
C GLU A 63 13.37 -12.77 0.21
N GLU A 64 13.98 -12.07 1.18
CA GLU A 64 13.67 -12.23 2.60
C GLU A 64 12.25 -11.78 2.92
N GLY A 65 11.84 -10.60 2.45
CA GLY A 65 10.48 -10.09 2.58
C GLY A 65 9.45 -11.01 1.93
N ARG A 66 9.75 -11.60 0.75
CA ARG A 66 8.87 -12.62 0.14
C ARG A 66 8.75 -13.85 1.02
N ASN A 67 9.85 -14.33 1.61
CA ASN A 67 9.85 -15.46 2.54
C ASN A 67 8.95 -15.18 3.75
N GLU A 68 9.05 -14.00 4.35
CA GLU A 68 8.18 -13.58 5.45
C GLU A 68 6.71 -13.53 5.04
N ILE A 69 6.39 -12.91 3.89
CA ILE A 69 5.02 -12.82 3.36
C ILE A 69 4.44 -14.23 3.14
N PHE A 70 5.21 -15.14 2.53
CA PHE A 70 4.79 -16.53 2.40
C PHE A 70 4.53 -17.20 3.75
N ASN A 71 5.42 -17.00 4.74
CA ASN A 71 5.22 -17.55 6.08
C ASN A 71 3.94 -17.01 6.74
N ILE A 72 3.64 -15.72 6.57
CA ILE A 72 2.40 -15.11 7.10
C ILE A 72 1.17 -15.78 6.48
N HIS A 73 1.14 -15.91 5.15
CA HIS A 73 -0.02 -16.46 4.44
C HIS A 73 -0.16 -17.99 4.59
N THR A 74 0.92 -18.72 4.85
CA THR A 74 0.91 -20.18 5.04
C THR A 74 0.86 -20.60 6.51
N LYS A 75 0.98 -19.67 7.47
CA LYS A 75 1.00 -19.95 8.91
C LYS A 75 -0.16 -20.83 9.37
N GLN A 76 -1.39 -20.45 9.03
CA GLN A 76 -2.57 -21.22 9.44
C GLN A 76 -2.61 -22.61 8.77
N MET A 77 -2.19 -22.73 7.52
CA MET A 77 -2.14 -24.03 6.82
C MET A 77 -1.13 -24.97 7.49
N ARG A 78 0.03 -24.44 7.88
CA ARG A 78 1.06 -25.19 8.59
C ARG A 78 0.59 -25.63 9.98
N GLU A 79 -0.04 -24.73 10.74
CA GLU A 79 -0.52 -25.01 12.11
C GLU A 79 -1.61 -26.10 12.14
N HIS A 80 -2.45 -26.18 11.09
CA HIS A 80 -3.50 -27.20 10.99
C HIS A 80 -3.09 -28.43 10.17
N GLY A 81 -1.83 -28.53 9.75
CA GLY A 81 -1.32 -29.69 9.01
C GLY A 81 -1.84 -29.82 7.56
N TYR A 82 -2.33 -28.73 6.97
CA TYR A 82 -2.78 -28.69 5.57
C TYR A 82 -1.67 -28.30 4.59
N LEU A 83 -0.50 -27.89 5.09
CA LEU A 83 0.66 -27.60 4.24
C LEU A 83 1.41 -28.90 3.94
N GLY A 84 1.61 -29.22 2.65
CA GLY A 84 2.38 -30.38 2.21
C GLY A 84 3.81 -30.37 2.75
N SER A 85 4.34 -31.55 3.09
CA SER A 85 5.71 -31.69 3.63
C SER A 85 6.81 -31.41 2.59
N ASP A 86 6.45 -31.40 1.32
CA ASP A 86 7.28 -31.06 0.16
C ASP A 86 7.31 -29.55 -0.13
N VAL A 87 6.47 -28.75 0.54
CA VAL A 87 6.40 -27.30 0.31
C VAL A 87 7.56 -26.59 1.02
N SER A 88 8.47 -26.02 0.22
CA SER A 88 9.60 -25.22 0.70
C SER A 88 9.34 -23.72 0.51
N ILE A 89 9.06 -23.01 1.61
CA ILE A 89 8.89 -21.55 1.60
C ILE A 89 10.14 -20.81 1.08
N PRO A 90 11.38 -21.16 1.49
CA PRO A 90 12.57 -20.52 0.94
C PRO A 90 12.70 -20.70 -0.58
N HIS A 91 12.34 -21.88 -1.10
CA HIS A 91 12.34 -22.10 -2.54
C HIS A 91 11.30 -21.23 -3.25
N LEU A 92 10.07 -21.14 -2.71
CA LEU A 92 9.02 -20.29 -3.26
C LEU A 92 9.42 -18.81 -3.28
N ALA A 93 10.05 -18.31 -2.22
CA ALA A 93 10.54 -16.94 -2.15
C ALA A 93 11.62 -16.65 -3.22
N ASN A 94 12.48 -17.63 -3.50
CA ASN A 94 13.53 -17.52 -4.52
C ASN A 94 12.95 -17.43 -5.95
N VAL A 95 11.99 -18.30 -6.28
CA VAL A 95 11.45 -18.41 -7.65
C VAL A 95 10.38 -17.36 -8.00
N THR A 96 9.85 -16.64 -7.02
CA THR A 96 8.80 -15.61 -7.21
C THR A 96 9.35 -14.19 -7.28
N GLN A 97 10.46 -14.01 -7.99
CA GLN A 97 11.07 -12.71 -8.16
C GLN A 97 10.08 -11.70 -8.77
N ASN A 98 10.09 -10.47 -8.23
CA ASN A 98 9.20 -9.36 -8.59
C ASN A 98 7.72 -9.51 -8.20
N TYR A 99 7.38 -10.54 -7.40
CA TYR A 99 6.01 -10.65 -6.89
C TYR A 99 5.77 -9.63 -5.77
N SER A 100 4.64 -8.95 -5.86
CA SER A 100 4.05 -8.15 -4.78
C SER A 100 3.45 -9.04 -3.70
N GLY A 101 3.19 -8.47 -2.52
CA GLY A 101 2.52 -9.20 -1.44
C GLY A 101 1.13 -9.71 -1.85
N ALA A 102 0.41 -8.98 -2.71
CA ALA A 102 -0.89 -9.40 -3.22
C ALA A 102 -0.78 -10.63 -4.15
N GLU A 103 0.24 -10.69 -5.01
CA GLU A 103 0.47 -11.84 -5.89
C GLU A 103 0.86 -13.08 -5.08
N ILE A 104 1.69 -12.93 -4.05
CA ILE A 104 2.05 -14.04 -3.13
C ILE A 104 0.80 -14.56 -2.41
N ALA A 105 -0.03 -13.65 -1.87
CA ALA A 105 -1.31 -14.03 -1.26
C ALA A 105 -2.22 -14.75 -2.26
N GLY A 106 -2.22 -14.31 -3.52
CA GLY A 106 -2.94 -14.94 -4.63
C GLY A 106 -2.48 -16.38 -4.87
N VAL A 107 -1.16 -16.62 -4.94
CA VAL A 107 -0.58 -17.97 -5.12
C VAL A 107 -1.05 -18.90 -4.00
N VAL A 108 -0.95 -18.48 -2.74
CA VAL A 108 -1.35 -19.30 -1.59
C VAL A 108 -2.85 -19.60 -1.63
N ARG A 109 -3.68 -18.59 -1.93
CA ARG A 109 -5.13 -18.74 -2.03
C ARG A 109 -5.52 -19.70 -3.15
N SER A 110 -4.89 -19.59 -4.32
CA SER A 110 -5.13 -20.47 -5.45
C SER A 110 -4.74 -21.92 -5.15
N ALA A 111 -3.61 -22.13 -4.46
CA ALA A 111 -3.18 -23.47 -4.05
C ALA A 111 -4.11 -24.11 -3.00
N ALA A 112 -4.68 -23.31 -2.09
CA ALA A 112 -5.62 -23.80 -1.08
C ALA A 112 -7.05 -24.03 -1.58
N SER A 113 -7.41 -23.45 -2.75
CA SER A 113 -8.74 -23.57 -3.34
C SER A 113 -8.86 -24.73 -4.34
N GLN A 114 -7.74 -25.37 -4.69
CA GLN A 114 -7.72 -26.62 -5.44
C GLN A 114 -7.64 -27.80 -4.48
#